data_AF-A0A3B3YYM4-F1
#
_entry.id   AF-A0A3B3YYM4-F1
#
_cell.length_a   1.000
_cell.length_b   1.000
_cell.length_c   1.000
_cell.angle_alpha   90.00
_cell.angle_beta   90.00
_cell.angle_gamma   90.00
#
_symmetry.space_group_name_H-M   'P 1'
#
loop_
_entity.id
_entity.type
_entity.pdbx_description
1 polymer ?
#
loop_
_entity_poly.entity_id
_entity_poly.type
_entity_poly.pdbx_seq_one_letter_code
_entity_poly.pdbx_strand_id
1 'polypeptide(L)'
;YLEEPDKSGHNFGPVGTGVSTAIQGVDKIMGQLMNGLKQIDLHRCLNIIVVADHGMEEISCDRKEVMEDLVGNISNYFVNEGPFGRIRARNEDFKITPYLKSNLPKRLHYANSRRIEDVTVLVEPKWQFLGSLRFCSGGNHGYDNDVGSMHAMFLSYGPKFQQNTSIEPFANIELYNLMCDVLEISPYDNNGTHGSMNHALRKTFYNPTHPAEQSKPTQCPFITLVRIISPTVSGSSLCGPSCFVPVSAFCLHPCDQESVS
;
A
#
# COMPACT_ATOMS: atom_id res chain seq x y z
N TYR A 1 -11.54 -18.75 9.10
CA TYR A 1 -11.14 -18.37 7.74
C TYR A 1 -11.88 -19.29 6.78
N LEU A 2 -12.31 -18.77 5.64
CA LEU A 2 -12.98 -19.49 4.56
C LEU A 2 -12.33 -19.06 3.25
N GLU A 3 -12.07 -20.00 2.36
CA GLU A 3 -11.43 -19.75 1.05
C GLU A 3 -12.40 -19.17 0.01
N GLU A 4 -13.69 -19.14 0.32
CA GLU A 4 -14.72 -18.55 -0.54
C GLU A 4 -15.01 -17.11 -0.09
N PRO A 5 -15.33 -16.19 -1.02
CA PRO A 5 -15.63 -16.44 -2.43
C PRO A 5 -14.42 -16.39 -3.37
N ASP A 6 -13.20 -16.28 -2.85
CA ASP A 6 -11.96 -16.13 -3.64
C ASP A 6 -11.80 -17.27 -4.64
N LYS A 7 -11.85 -18.52 -4.16
CA LYS A 7 -11.74 -19.71 -5.03
C LYS A 7 -12.73 -19.68 -6.19
N SER A 8 -13.98 -19.36 -5.94
CA SER A 8 -14.99 -19.23 -7.00
C SER A 8 -14.73 -18.03 -7.91
N GLY A 9 -14.24 -16.92 -7.36
CA GLY A 9 -13.82 -15.74 -8.10
C GLY A 9 -12.72 -16.04 -9.10
N HIS A 10 -11.69 -16.78 -8.70
CA HIS A 10 -10.63 -17.24 -9.60
C HIS A 10 -11.17 -18.12 -10.72
N ASN A 11 -12.02 -19.11 -10.40
CA ASN A 11 -12.49 -20.09 -11.37
C ASN A 11 -13.49 -19.53 -12.40
N PHE A 12 -14.39 -18.66 -11.96
CA PHE A 12 -15.54 -18.23 -12.77
C PHE A 12 -15.52 -16.74 -13.11
N GLY A 13 -14.56 -15.98 -12.58
CA GLY A 13 -14.58 -14.52 -12.60
C GLY A 13 -15.49 -13.94 -11.51
N PRO A 14 -15.31 -12.66 -11.17
CA PRO A 14 -16.03 -12.01 -10.06
C PRO A 14 -17.55 -11.86 -10.31
N VAL A 15 -17.99 -11.87 -11.58
CA VAL A 15 -19.41 -11.74 -11.98
C VAL A 15 -19.93 -13.09 -12.52
N GLY A 16 -19.73 -14.15 -11.75
CA GLY A 16 -20.14 -15.51 -12.10
C GLY A 16 -21.21 -16.08 -11.16
N THR A 17 -22.04 -17.01 -11.67
CA THR A 17 -23.02 -17.74 -10.83
C THR A 17 -22.36 -18.57 -9.73
N GLY A 18 -21.13 -19.04 -9.98
CA GLY A 18 -20.28 -19.70 -8.97
C GLY A 18 -20.01 -18.80 -7.77
N VAL A 19 -19.62 -17.54 -8.00
CA VAL A 19 -19.38 -16.55 -6.93
C VAL A 19 -20.66 -16.26 -6.15
N SER A 20 -21.79 -16.05 -6.83
CA SER A 20 -23.08 -15.84 -6.14
C SER A 20 -23.45 -17.02 -5.22
N THR A 21 -23.17 -18.25 -5.66
CA THR A 21 -23.43 -19.47 -4.88
C THR A 21 -22.47 -19.57 -3.69
N ALA A 22 -21.19 -19.23 -3.89
CA ALA A 22 -20.17 -19.20 -2.84
C ALA A 22 -20.51 -18.18 -1.75
N ILE A 23 -20.92 -16.96 -2.14
CA ILE A 23 -21.35 -15.92 -1.20
C ILE A 23 -22.55 -16.39 -0.37
N GLN A 24 -23.56 -17.02 -1.00
CA GLN A 24 -24.69 -17.60 -0.26
C GLN A 24 -24.25 -18.71 0.70
N GLY A 25 -23.22 -19.49 0.35
CA GLY A 25 -22.62 -20.49 1.22
C GLY A 25 -21.96 -19.86 2.45
N VAL A 26 -21.13 -18.84 2.25
CA VAL A 26 -20.48 -18.09 3.34
C VAL A 26 -21.51 -17.41 4.24
N ASP A 27 -22.55 -16.79 3.67
CA ASP A 27 -23.63 -16.18 4.44
C ASP A 27 -24.36 -17.20 5.34
N LYS A 28 -24.64 -18.40 4.82
CA LYS A 28 -25.22 -19.49 5.63
C LYS A 28 -24.31 -19.91 6.79
N ILE A 29 -23.00 -19.98 6.57
CA ILE A 29 -22.01 -20.30 7.62
C ILE A 29 -22.00 -19.20 8.68
N MET A 30 -22.03 -17.93 8.27
CA MET A 30 -22.17 -16.80 9.21
C MET A 30 -23.48 -16.87 10.00
N GLY A 31 -24.58 -17.24 9.35
CA GLY A 31 -25.86 -17.49 10.01
C GLY A 31 -25.79 -18.62 11.04
N GLN A 32 -25.08 -19.72 10.75
CA GLN A 32 -24.85 -20.81 11.70
C GLN A 32 -24.05 -20.34 12.92
N LEU A 33 -22.98 -19.57 12.72
CA LEU A 33 -22.20 -18.96 13.80
C LEU A 33 -23.10 -18.10 14.70
N MET A 34 -23.84 -17.17 14.12
CA MET A 34 -24.71 -16.26 14.89
C MET A 34 -25.83 -17.00 15.63
N ASN A 35 -26.42 -18.03 15.02
CA ASN A 35 -27.40 -18.89 15.67
C ASN A 35 -26.80 -19.66 16.85
N GLY A 36 -25.60 -20.22 16.68
CA GLY A 36 -24.88 -20.89 17.76
C GLY A 36 -24.58 -19.95 18.93
N LEU A 37 -24.04 -18.75 18.64
CA LEU A 37 -23.79 -17.71 19.65
C LEU A 37 -25.07 -17.28 20.37
N LYS A 38 -26.21 -17.30 19.68
CA LYS A 38 -27.50 -16.99 20.30
C LYS A 38 -27.97 -18.09 21.25
N GLN A 39 -27.78 -19.35 20.90
CA GLN A 39 -28.16 -20.51 21.72
C GLN A 39 -27.38 -20.59 23.04
N ILE A 40 -26.15 -20.05 23.08
CA ILE A 40 -25.31 -20.00 24.28
C ILE A 40 -25.25 -18.60 24.90
N ASP A 41 -26.20 -17.71 24.55
CA ASP A 41 -26.33 -16.35 25.09
C ASP A 41 -25.10 -15.42 24.92
N LEU A 42 -24.19 -15.75 24.00
CA LEU A 42 -23.01 -14.93 23.69
C LEU A 42 -23.21 -13.92 22.56
N HIS A 43 -24.30 -14.00 21.80
CA HIS A 43 -24.57 -13.13 20.66
C HIS A 43 -24.61 -11.62 20.98
N ARG A 44 -24.77 -11.22 22.25
CA ARG A 44 -24.73 -9.81 22.69
C ARG A 44 -23.50 -9.46 23.54
N CYS A 45 -22.62 -10.44 23.75
CA CYS A 45 -21.41 -10.30 24.56
C CYS A 45 -20.15 -10.22 23.68
N LEU A 46 -20.13 -10.99 22.58
CA LEU A 46 -18.97 -11.12 21.71
C LEU A 46 -18.83 -9.94 20.73
N ASN A 47 -17.60 -9.53 20.44
CA ASN A 47 -17.27 -8.57 19.39
C ASN A 47 -16.73 -9.33 18.16
N ILE A 48 -17.42 -9.20 17.04
CA ILE A 48 -17.13 -9.87 15.76
C ILE A 48 -16.64 -8.81 14.78
N ILE A 49 -15.50 -9.09 14.16
CA ILE A 49 -15.00 -8.35 13.00
C ILE A 49 -14.99 -9.34 11.83
N VAL A 50 -15.77 -9.05 10.80
CA VAL A 50 -15.78 -9.78 9.53
C VAL A 50 -14.99 -8.96 8.53
N VAL A 51 -13.97 -9.58 7.94
CA VAL A 51 -13.05 -8.94 7.00
C VAL A 51 -12.80 -9.83 5.79
N ALA A 52 -12.43 -9.20 4.68
CA ALA A 52 -11.71 -9.86 3.59
C ALA A 52 -10.26 -9.34 3.54
N ASP A 53 -9.38 -10.11 2.92
CA ASP A 53 -7.99 -9.74 2.65
C ASP A 53 -7.86 -8.83 1.43
N HIS A 54 -8.61 -9.11 0.36
CA HIS A 54 -8.65 -8.33 -0.87
C HIS A 54 -9.96 -8.52 -1.63
N GLY A 55 -10.14 -7.75 -2.70
CA GLY A 55 -11.18 -7.96 -3.70
C GLY A 55 -10.78 -8.92 -4.82
N MET A 56 -11.44 -8.81 -5.98
CA MET A 56 -11.27 -9.68 -7.15
C MET A 56 -11.58 -8.92 -8.44
N GLU A 57 -10.78 -9.14 -9.49
CA GLU A 57 -10.95 -8.50 -10.80
C GLU A 57 -11.00 -9.54 -11.93
N GLU A 58 -11.77 -9.26 -12.98
CA GLU A 58 -11.92 -10.15 -14.13
C GLU A 58 -10.72 -10.06 -15.08
N ILE A 59 -10.14 -11.20 -15.45
CA ILE A 59 -9.01 -11.30 -16.39
C ILE A 59 -9.44 -11.84 -17.75
N SER A 60 -8.70 -11.47 -18.81
CA SER A 60 -8.94 -11.95 -20.19
C SER A 60 -7.65 -12.29 -20.92
N CYS A 61 -7.74 -13.27 -21.82
CA CYS A 61 -6.66 -13.65 -22.73
C CYS A 61 -6.32 -12.59 -23.76
N ASP A 62 -7.22 -11.61 -23.97
CA ASP A 62 -6.99 -10.45 -24.83
C ASP A 62 -6.31 -9.30 -24.08
N ARG A 63 -6.19 -9.37 -22.75
CA ARG A 63 -5.60 -8.34 -21.88
C ARG A 63 -4.43 -8.93 -21.09
N LYS A 64 -3.37 -9.29 -21.79
CA LYS A 64 -2.16 -9.83 -21.20
C LYS A 64 -0.93 -9.31 -21.91
N GLU A 65 0.12 -9.08 -21.13
CA GLU A 65 1.45 -8.76 -21.62
C GLU A 65 2.36 -9.93 -21.28
N VAL A 66 2.97 -10.54 -22.30
CA VAL A 66 3.84 -11.72 -22.15
C VAL A 66 5.28 -11.26 -22.29
N MET A 67 6.08 -11.46 -21.24
CA MET A 67 7.47 -11.00 -21.20
C MET A 67 8.31 -11.61 -22.33
N GLU A 68 8.11 -12.90 -22.62
CA GLU A 68 8.83 -13.60 -23.69
C GLU A 68 8.57 -12.97 -25.07
N ASP A 69 7.35 -12.47 -25.33
CA ASP A 69 7.01 -11.79 -26.58
C ASP A 69 7.68 -10.40 -26.70
N LEU A 70 7.97 -9.76 -25.55
CA LEU A 70 8.58 -8.42 -25.49
C LEU A 70 10.11 -8.45 -25.57
N VAL A 71 10.75 -9.40 -24.89
CA VAL A 71 12.22 -9.43 -24.72
C VAL A 71 12.89 -10.69 -25.28
N GLY A 72 12.12 -11.62 -25.85
CA GLY A 72 12.61 -12.90 -26.32
C GLY A 72 12.91 -13.87 -25.18
N ASN A 73 14.00 -14.62 -25.28
CA ASN A 73 14.32 -15.69 -24.34
C ASN A 73 14.47 -15.18 -22.88
N ILE A 74 13.52 -15.57 -22.02
CA ILE A 74 13.49 -15.23 -20.59
C ILE A 74 14.12 -16.27 -19.66
N SER A 75 14.81 -17.30 -20.18
CA SER A 75 15.37 -18.40 -19.38
C SER A 75 16.33 -17.95 -18.28
N ASN A 76 16.97 -16.78 -18.44
CA ASN A 76 17.86 -16.19 -17.44
C ASN A 76 17.14 -15.38 -16.35
N TYR A 77 15.80 -15.36 -16.34
CA TYR A 77 15.00 -14.61 -15.36
C TYR A 77 14.06 -15.50 -14.55
N PHE A 78 13.84 -15.10 -13.30
CA PHE A 78 12.68 -15.44 -12.51
C PHE A 78 11.62 -14.38 -12.76
N VAL A 79 10.44 -14.81 -13.20
CA VAL A 79 9.28 -13.95 -13.44
C VAL A 79 8.19 -14.38 -12.50
N ASN A 80 7.84 -13.52 -11.54
CA ASN A 80 6.60 -13.64 -10.80
C ASN A 80 5.51 -13.03 -11.66
N GLU A 81 4.59 -13.86 -12.11
CA GLU A 81 3.48 -13.48 -12.99
C GLU A 81 2.29 -12.92 -12.19
N GLY A 82 1.37 -12.27 -12.90
CA GLY A 82 0.10 -11.77 -12.38
C GLY A 82 -0.06 -10.26 -12.47
N PRO A 83 -1.04 -9.70 -11.74
CA PRO A 83 -1.35 -8.26 -11.70
C PRO A 83 -0.25 -7.35 -11.17
N PHE A 84 0.68 -7.91 -10.39
CA PHE A 84 1.85 -7.22 -9.87
C PHE A 84 3.10 -8.03 -10.22
N GLY A 85 3.49 -7.92 -11.49
CA GLY A 85 4.62 -8.64 -12.05
C GLY A 85 5.92 -8.24 -11.37
N ARG A 86 6.81 -9.21 -11.11
CA ARG A 86 8.13 -8.94 -10.53
C ARG A 86 9.18 -9.76 -11.26
N ILE A 87 10.33 -9.16 -11.54
CA ILE A 87 11.37 -9.80 -12.35
C ILE A 87 12.68 -9.76 -11.58
N ARG A 88 13.38 -10.89 -11.54
CA ARG A 88 14.74 -11.00 -10.99
C ARG A 88 15.62 -11.82 -11.93
N ALA A 89 16.88 -11.41 -12.11
CA ALA A 89 17.84 -12.23 -12.83
C ALA A 89 18.13 -13.54 -12.07
N ARG A 90 18.36 -14.65 -12.78
CA ARG A 90 18.77 -15.93 -12.18
C ARG A 90 20.22 -15.91 -11.74
N ASN A 91 21.07 -15.21 -12.48
CA ASN A 91 22.46 -14.97 -12.12
C ASN A 91 22.62 -13.52 -11.65
N GLU A 92 23.31 -13.33 -10.53
CA GLU A 92 23.63 -12.04 -9.91
C GLU A 92 24.66 -11.22 -10.72
N ASP A 93 25.37 -11.85 -11.66
CA ASP A 93 26.36 -11.18 -12.54
C ASP A 93 25.72 -10.26 -13.59
N PHE A 94 24.40 -10.33 -13.80
CA PHE A 94 23.70 -9.44 -14.72
C PHE A 94 23.47 -8.06 -14.07
N LYS A 95 24.27 -7.07 -14.48
CA LYS A 95 24.13 -5.66 -14.09
C LYS A 95 23.03 -4.95 -14.88
N ILE A 96 21.79 -5.36 -14.69
CA ILE A 96 20.63 -4.67 -15.28
C ILE A 96 20.33 -3.42 -14.44
N THR A 97 19.97 -2.30 -15.09
CA THR A 97 19.41 -1.12 -14.42
C THR A 97 17.93 -1.02 -14.77
N PRO A 98 17.04 -1.67 -14.01
CA PRO A 98 15.61 -1.65 -14.23
C PRO A 98 14.95 -0.44 -13.53
N TYR A 99 13.70 -0.12 -13.84
CA TYR A 99 12.91 0.79 -13.02
C TYR A 99 12.87 0.24 -11.59
N LEU A 100 13.46 1.01 -10.67
CA LEU A 100 13.73 0.55 -9.33
C LEU A 100 12.43 0.53 -8.50
N LYS A 101 12.27 -0.50 -7.66
CA LYS A 101 11.24 -0.52 -6.60
C LYS A 101 11.20 0.77 -5.75
N SER A 102 12.30 1.51 -5.67
CA SER A 102 12.36 2.83 -5.01
C SER A 102 11.49 3.89 -5.66
N ASN A 103 11.18 3.74 -6.94
CA ASN A 103 10.42 4.67 -7.77
C ASN A 103 8.92 4.35 -7.77
N LEU A 104 8.50 3.24 -7.15
CA LEU A 104 7.09 2.96 -6.93
C LEU A 104 6.41 4.10 -6.15
N PRO A 105 5.12 4.36 -6.41
CA PRO A 105 4.33 5.29 -5.59
C PRO A 105 4.52 4.99 -4.10
N LYS A 106 4.98 5.98 -3.32
CA LYS A 106 5.32 5.78 -1.90
C LYS A 106 4.15 5.24 -1.08
N ARG A 107 2.91 5.56 -1.48
CA ARG A 107 1.67 5.04 -0.87
C ARG A 107 1.55 3.51 -0.87
N LEU A 108 2.27 2.81 -1.75
CA LEU A 108 2.29 1.34 -1.77
C LEU A 108 3.17 0.76 -0.65
N HIS A 109 4.10 1.57 -0.10
CA HIS A 109 5.09 1.13 0.89
C HIS A 109 5.83 -0.17 0.50
N TYR A 110 5.99 -0.43 -0.80
CA TYR A 110 6.42 -1.72 -1.36
C TYR A 110 7.85 -1.68 -1.93
N ALA A 111 8.82 -1.23 -1.13
CA ALA A 111 10.22 -1.11 -1.56
C ALA A 111 11.26 -1.56 -0.52
N ASN A 112 10.96 -1.40 0.77
CA ASN A 112 11.92 -1.60 1.86
C ASN A 112 12.02 -3.08 2.30
N SER A 113 12.36 -3.97 1.37
CA SER A 113 12.64 -5.37 1.68
C SER A 113 13.52 -5.99 0.61
N ARG A 114 14.46 -6.84 1.02
CA ARG A 114 15.26 -7.68 0.11
C ARG A 114 14.43 -8.76 -0.60
N ARG A 115 13.22 -9.05 -0.10
CA ARG A 115 12.29 -10.02 -0.70
C ARG A 115 11.47 -9.43 -1.85
N ILE A 116 11.52 -8.10 -2.02
CA ILE A 116 10.91 -7.40 -3.14
C ILE A 116 11.99 -7.26 -4.21
N GLU A 117 11.74 -7.82 -5.38
CA GLU A 117 12.63 -7.74 -6.53
C GLU A 117 12.91 -6.28 -6.94
N ASP A 118 14.07 -6.04 -7.55
CA ASP A 118 14.48 -4.68 -7.92
C ASP A 118 13.60 -4.07 -9.01
N VAL A 119 12.93 -4.93 -9.80
CA VAL A 119 11.98 -4.57 -10.87
C VAL A 119 10.58 -5.01 -10.50
N THR A 120 9.68 -4.05 -10.50
CA THR A 120 8.25 -4.28 -10.31
C THR A 120 7.49 -3.75 -11.53
N VAL A 121 6.56 -4.54 -12.04
CA VAL A 121 5.70 -4.22 -13.18
C VAL A 121 4.27 -4.13 -12.66
N LEU A 122 3.73 -2.91 -12.64
CA LEU A 122 2.32 -2.69 -12.38
C LEU A 122 1.60 -2.70 -13.72
N VAL A 123 0.53 -3.47 -13.81
CA VAL A 123 -0.37 -3.46 -14.95
C VAL A 123 -1.70 -2.81 -14.57
N GLU A 124 -2.40 -2.28 -15.56
CA GLU A 124 -3.73 -1.72 -15.36
C GLU A 124 -4.72 -2.79 -14.89
N PRO A 125 -5.81 -2.42 -14.19
CA PRO A 125 -6.86 -3.37 -13.82
C PRO A 125 -7.32 -4.20 -15.02
N LYS A 126 -7.57 -5.50 -14.78
CA LYS A 126 -7.96 -6.51 -15.78
C LYS A 126 -6.84 -7.00 -16.71
N TRP A 127 -5.65 -6.40 -16.64
CA TRP A 127 -4.47 -6.86 -17.36
C TRP A 127 -3.62 -7.80 -16.52
N GLN A 128 -2.82 -8.65 -17.17
CA GLN A 128 -1.87 -9.52 -16.48
C GLN A 128 -0.49 -9.44 -17.12
N PHE A 129 0.55 -9.49 -16.29
CA PHE A 129 1.92 -9.70 -16.75
C PHE A 129 2.28 -11.18 -16.61
N LEU A 130 2.60 -11.84 -17.72
CA LEU A 130 2.86 -13.28 -17.77
C LEU A 130 4.29 -13.54 -18.24
N GLY A 131 4.91 -14.60 -17.73
CA GLY A 131 6.20 -15.10 -18.16
C GLY A 131 6.02 -16.08 -19.31
N SER A 132 5.53 -17.29 -18.99
CA SER A 132 5.25 -18.35 -19.97
C SER A 132 3.90 -19.05 -19.78
N LEU A 133 3.29 -18.94 -18.59
CA LEU A 133 1.98 -19.57 -18.35
C LEU A 133 0.87 -18.75 -18.98
N ARG A 134 -0.21 -19.43 -19.39
CA ARG A 134 -1.32 -18.85 -20.16
C ARG A 134 -2.64 -18.83 -19.40
N PHE A 135 -2.64 -18.90 -18.06
CA PHE A 135 -3.89 -18.74 -17.33
C PHE A 135 -4.36 -17.30 -17.46
N CYS A 136 -5.39 -17.09 -18.27
CA CYS A 136 -5.82 -15.77 -18.71
C CYS A 136 -7.33 -15.58 -18.69
N SER A 137 -8.07 -16.43 -17.98
CA SER A 137 -9.52 -16.36 -17.85
C SER A 137 -9.94 -16.56 -16.40
N GLY A 138 -11.07 -15.99 -15.99
CA GLY A 138 -11.57 -16.07 -14.62
C GLY A 138 -11.29 -14.79 -13.84
N GLY A 139 -10.92 -14.94 -12.57
CA GLY A 139 -10.58 -13.81 -11.69
C GLY A 139 -9.12 -13.81 -11.27
N ASN A 140 -8.58 -12.62 -10.98
CA ASN A 140 -7.29 -12.47 -10.31
C ASN A 140 -7.28 -11.21 -9.42
N HIS A 141 -6.29 -11.10 -8.55
CA HIS A 141 -6.13 -9.99 -7.62
C HIS A 141 -4.64 -9.68 -7.39
N GLY A 142 -4.36 -8.62 -6.63
CA GLY A 142 -3.01 -8.12 -6.38
C GLY A 142 -2.64 -6.89 -7.22
N TYR A 143 -3.61 -6.27 -7.90
CA TYR A 143 -3.44 -4.96 -8.52
C TYR A 143 -3.16 -3.89 -7.47
N ASP A 144 -2.99 -2.66 -7.94
CA ASP A 144 -2.94 -1.47 -7.10
C ASP A 144 -4.08 -1.44 -6.07
N ASN A 145 -3.73 -1.27 -4.79
CA ASN A 145 -4.65 -1.37 -3.67
C ASN A 145 -5.70 -0.26 -3.61
N ASP A 146 -5.53 0.81 -4.40
CA ASP A 146 -6.51 1.90 -4.50
C ASP A 146 -7.61 1.61 -5.54
N VAL A 147 -7.47 0.54 -6.33
CA VAL A 147 -8.48 0.12 -7.31
C VAL A 147 -9.70 -0.45 -6.60
N GLY A 148 -10.89 0.04 -6.94
CA GLY A 148 -12.14 -0.35 -6.27
C GLY A 148 -12.44 -1.86 -6.28
N SER A 149 -12.04 -2.59 -7.33
CA SER A 149 -12.20 -4.05 -7.39
C SER A 149 -11.25 -4.80 -6.44
N MET A 150 -10.21 -4.16 -5.90
CA MET A 150 -9.30 -4.71 -4.89
C MET A 150 -9.70 -4.37 -3.45
N HIS A 151 -10.67 -3.47 -3.27
CA HIS A 151 -11.15 -3.10 -1.94
C HIS A 151 -11.78 -4.32 -1.24
N ALA A 152 -11.52 -4.42 0.06
CA ALA A 152 -11.94 -5.55 0.89
C ALA A 152 -13.17 -5.21 1.74
N MET A 153 -13.91 -6.24 2.15
CA MET A 153 -15.03 -6.10 3.08
C MET A 153 -14.52 -5.80 4.50
N PHE A 154 -15.24 -4.95 5.22
CA PHE A 154 -15.17 -4.79 6.66
C PHE A 154 -16.59 -4.65 7.24
N LEU A 155 -16.90 -5.45 8.27
CA LEU A 155 -18.12 -5.34 9.05
C LEU A 155 -17.80 -5.65 10.52
N SER A 156 -18.19 -4.74 11.41
CA SER A 156 -18.03 -4.94 12.86
C SER A 156 -19.40 -5.08 13.54
N TYR A 157 -19.51 -6.02 14.47
CA TYR A 157 -20.72 -6.27 15.24
C TYR A 157 -20.37 -6.59 16.69
N GLY A 158 -21.08 -6.00 17.65
CA GLY A 158 -20.91 -6.33 19.07
C GLY A 158 -21.12 -5.15 20.00
N PRO A 159 -20.95 -5.35 21.32
CA PRO A 159 -21.16 -4.30 22.32
C PRO A 159 -20.12 -3.17 22.27
N LYS A 160 -18.91 -3.39 21.75
CA LYS A 160 -17.86 -2.36 21.67
C LYS A 160 -18.03 -1.43 20.45
N PHE A 161 -18.68 -1.90 19.38
CA PHE A 161 -18.80 -1.17 18.13
C PHE A 161 -20.08 -0.33 18.05
N GLN A 162 -20.00 0.79 17.33
CA GLN A 162 -21.18 1.58 16.97
C GLN A 162 -22.20 0.72 16.21
N GLN A 163 -23.48 1.05 16.35
CA GLN A 163 -24.56 0.36 15.64
C GLN A 163 -25.04 1.21 14.47
N ASN A 164 -25.43 0.55 13.37
CA ASN A 164 -26.02 1.18 12.19
C ASN A 164 -25.20 2.37 11.66
N THR A 165 -23.88 2.22 11.69
CA THR A 165 -22.94 3.26 11.28
C THR A 165 -22.18 2.77 10.05
N SER A 166 -22.21 3.57 8.99
CA SER A 166 -21.30 3.44 7.86
C SER A 166 -20.12 4.38 8.10
N ILE A 167 -18.91 3.89 7.85
CA ILE A 167 -17.67 4.66 7.99
C ILE A 167 -16.99 4.76 6.63
N GLU A 168 -16.13 5.76 6.47
CA GLU A 168 -15.32 5.91 5.27
C GLU A 168 -14.31 4.76 5.13
N PRO A 169 -13.85 4.45 3.90
CA PRO A 169 -12.80 3.46 3.67
C PRO A 169 -11.53 3.77 4.48
N PHE A 170 -10.87 2.71 4.95
CA PHE A 170 -9.63 2.78 5.72
C PHE A 170 -8.72 1.62 5.34
N ALA A 171 -7.43 1.73 5.66
CA ALA A 171 -6.45 0.69 5.37
C ALA A 171 -6.53 -0.45 6.41
N ASN A 172 -6.42 -1.71 5.96
CA ASN A 172 -6.50 -2.88 6.85
C ASN A 172 -5.41 -2.91 7.94
N ILE A 173 -4.30 -2.19 7.77
CA ILE A 173 -3.25 -2.02 8.78
C ILE A 173 -3.76 -1.37 10.08
N GLU A 174 -4.87 -0.62 10.00
CA GLU A 174 -5.52 0.00 11.17
C GLU A 174 -6.26 -1.05 12.05
N LEU A 175 -6.56 -2.24 11.50
CA LEU A 175 -7.28 -3.29 12.22
C LEU A 175 -6.52 -3.79 13.44
N TYR A 176 -5.19 -3.80 13.41
CA TYR A 176 -4.38 -4.26 14.54
C TYR A 176 -4.63 -3.41 15.79
N ASN A 177 -4.54 -2.09 15.65
CA ASN A 177 -4.83 -1.15 16.74
C ASN A 177 -6.29 -1.25 17.20
N LEU A 178 -7.23 -1.37 16.24
CA LEU A 178 -8.66 -1.55 16.56
C LEU A 178 -8.90 -2.82 17.39
N MET A 179 -8.28 -3.95 17.02
CA MET A 179 -8.40 -5.20 17.76
C MET A 179 -7.79 -5.07 19.17
N CYS A 180 -6.65 -4.39 19.30
CA CYS A 180 -6.05 -4.09 20.60
C CYS A 180 -7.00 -3.25 21.48
N ASP A 181 -7.64 -2.22 20.93
CA ASP A 181 -8.59 -1.38 21.65
C ASP A 181 -9.86 -2.13 22.07
N VAL A 182 -10.38 -3.02 21.20
CA VAL A 182 -11.54 -3.88 21.52
C VAL A 182 -11.22 -4.86 22.65
N LEU A 183 -9.98 -5.36 22.70
CA LEU A 183 -9.45 -6.23 23.75
C LEU A 183 -8.94 -5.46 24.98
N GLU A 184 -8.88 -4.13 24.91
CA GLU A 184 -8.34 -3.24 25.95
C GLU A 184 -6.88 -3.58 26.33
N ILE A 185 -6.05 -3.87 25.32
CA ILE A 185 -4.61 -4.12 25.47
C ILE A 185 -3.79 -3.07 24.72
N SER A 186 -2.56 -2.83 25.16
CA SER A 186 -1.63 -1.95 24.46
C SER A 186 -1.09 -2.62 23.19
N PRO A 187 -1.17 -1.97 22.01
CA PRO A 187 -0.56 -2.49 20.78
C PRO A 187 0.97 -2.42 20.84
N TYR A 188 1.64 -3.28 20.07
CA TYR A 188 3.06 -3.14 19.77
C TYR A 188 3.28 -2.20 18.57
N ASP A 189 4.52 -1.78 18.33
CA ASP A 189 4.87 -0.89 17.21
C ASP A 189 4.39 -1.45 15.87
N ASN A 190 3.65 -0.62 15.13
CA ASN A 190 3.04 -0.97 13.85
C ASN A 190 2.85 0.28 12.97
N ASN A 191 2.36 0.09 11.74
CA ASN A 191 2.17 1.20 10.80
C ASN A 191 0.76 1.82 10.80
N GLY A 192 -0.17 1.28 11.58
CA GLY A 192 -1.49 1.88 11.76
C GLY A 192 -1.42 3.10 12.68
N THR A 193 -2.28 4.09 12.43
CA THR A 193 -2.40 5.29 13.27
C THR A 193 -3.32 5.00 14.46
N HIS A 194 -2.77 4.69 15.63
CA HIS A 194 -3.56 4.34 16.82
C HIS A 194 -4.56 5.45 17.19
N GLY A 195 -5.85 5.11 17.27
CA GLY A 195 -6.95 6.04 17.48
C GLY A 195 -7.66 6.52 16.22
N SER A 196 -7.14 6.25 15.01
CA SER A 196 -7.81 6.56 13.73
C SER A 196 -9.23 5.95 13.66
N MET A 197 -9.38 4.73 14.18
CA MET A 197 -10.62 3.96 14.19
C MET A 197 -11.52 4.20 15.40
N ASN A 198 -11.23 5.21 16.24
CA ASN A 198 -12.03 5.53 17.43
C ASN A 198 -13.51 5.77 17.12
N HIS A 199 -13.81 6.32 15.95
CA HIS A 199 -15.18 6.60 15.50
C HIS A 199 -16.01 5.33 15.24
N ALA A 200 -15.37 4.16 15.08
CA ALA A 200 -16.06 2.87 14.98
C ALA A 200 -16.47 2.29 16.37
N LEU A 201 -15.92 2.82 17.47
CA LEU A 201 -16.14 2.33 18.83
C LEU A 201 -17.17 3.20 19.57
N ARG A 202 -17.97 2.58 20.46
CA ARG A 202 -18.90 3.31 21.35
C ARG A 202 -18.18 4.07 22.46
N LYS A 203 -17.09 3.48 22.95
CA LYS A 203 -16.23 4.03 23.99
C LYS A 203 -14.80 3.75 23.56
N THR A 204 -14.00 4.80 23.48
CA THR A 204 -12.59 4.72 23.12
C THR A 204 -11.78 4.15 24.29
N PHE A 205 -10.81 3.29 23.98
CA PHE A 205 -9.81 2.80 24.94
C PHE A 205 -8.59 3.72 24.96
N TYR A 206 -8.22 4.24 23.79
CA TYR A 206 -7.10 5.13 23.59
C TYR A 206 -7.55 6.50 23.08
N ASN A 207 -6.97 7.57 23.62
CA ASN A 207 -7.19 8.94 23.17
C ASN A 207 -5.88 9.47 22.55
N PRO A 208 -5.80 9.61 21.22
CA PRO A 208 -4.59 10.07 20.56
C PRO A 208 -4.26 11.53 20.93
N THR A 209 -2.97 11.84 20.95
CA THR A 209 -2.47 13.21 21.11
C THR A 209 -1.55 13.54 19.93
N HIS A 210 -1.42 14.83 19.60
CA HIS A 210 -0.46 15.24 18.60
C HIS A 210 0.98 15.00 19.11
N PRO A 211 1.89 14.53 18.24
CA PRO A 211 3.29 14.38 18.63
C PRO A 211 3.89 15.74 19.00
N ALA A 212 4.72 15.75 20.04
CA ALA A 212 5.41 16.96 20.46
C ALA A 212 6.45 17.39 19.39
N GLU A 213 6.53 18.71 19.14
CA GLU A 213 7.57 19.29 18.30
C GLU A 213 8.95 19.02 18.91
N GLN A 214 9.86 18.44 18.13
CA GLN A 214 11.19 18.03 18.60
C GLN A 214 12.19 19.19 18.63
N SER A 215 12.00 20.19 17.77
CA SER A 215 12.91 21.32 17.63
C SER A 215 12.16 22.60 17.27
N LYS A 216 12.54 23.72 17.86
CA LYS A 216 11.97 25.03 17.52
C LYS A 216 12.48 25.50 16.14
N PRO A 217 11.68 26.27 15.39
CA PRO A 217 12.13 26.88 14.14
C PRO A 217 13.37 27.77 14.36
N THR A 218 14.37 27.60 13.49
CA THR A 218 15.58 28.44 13.51
C THR A 218 15.32 29.77 12.79
N GLN A 219 15.93 30.86 13.26
CA GLN A 219 15.87 32.15 12.58
C GLN A 219 16.87 32.20 11.41
N CYS A 220 16.41 32.57 10.22
CA CYS A 220 17.24 32.79 9.03
C CYS A 220 17.30 34.29 8.72
N PRO A 221 18.22 35.07 9.34
CA PRO A 221 18.33 36.50 9.07
C PRO A 221 18.85 36.75 7.64
N PHE A 222 18.36 37.81 6.99
CA PHE A 222 18.89 38.24 5.69
C PHE A 222 20.34 38.70 5.85
N ILE A 223 21.27 38.00 5.20
CA ILE A 223 22.67 38.44 5.08
C ILE A 223 22.79 39.28 3.81
N THR A 224 23.01 40.59 3.95
CA THR A 224 23.36 41.43 2.81
C THR A 224 24.76 41.04 2.33
N LEU A 225 24.86 40.51 1.10
CA LEU A 225 26.15 40.30 0.45
C LEU A 225 26.80 41.67 0.22
N VAL A 226 27.76 42.04 1.06
CA VAL A 226 28.60 43.22 0.84
C VAL A 226 29.44 42.94 -0.41
N ARG A 227 29.23 43.72 -1.49
CA ARG A 227 30.13 43.74 -2.64
C ARG A 227 31.52 44.14 -2.14
N ILE A 228 32.45 43.18 -2.09
CA ILE A 228 33.87 43.51 -2.01
C ILE A 228 34.25 44.03 -3.40
N ILE A 229 34.26 45.36 -3.56
CA ILE A 229 34.86 46.01 -4.73
C ILE A 229 36.38 45.96 -4.50
N SER A 230 37.05 44.98 -5.10
CA SER A 230 38.52 44.98 -5.19
C SER A 230 38.98 46.16 -6.06
N PRO A 231 40.02 46.92 -5.67
CA PRO A 231 40.51 48.03 -6.46
C PRO A 231 41.22 47.52 -7.72
N THR A 232 40.60 47.84 -8.88
CA THR A 232 41.22 48.04 -10.20
C THR A 232 42.38 47.14 -10.61
N VAL A 233 42.10 46.12 -11.43
CA VAL A 233 43.03 45.68 -12.48
C VAL A 233 42.56 46.28 -13.80
N SER A 234 43.38 47.18 -14.35
CA SER A 234 43.21 47.72 -15.69
C SER A 234 43.36 46.60 -16.72
N GLY A 235 42.26 46.14 -17.29
CA GLY A 235 42.25 45.13 -18.33
C GLY A 235 40.90 45.09 -19.00
N SER A 236 40.83 45.64 -20.20
CA SER A 236 39.66 45.69 -21.07
C SER A 236 39.19 44.29 -21.48
N SER A 237 38.01 43.88 -21.02
CA SER A 237 37.13 42.96 -21.75
C SER A 237 35.68 43.14 -21.30
N LEU A 238 34.85 43.56 -22.24
CA LEU A 238 33.40 43.69 -22.11
C LEU A 238 32.76 42.31 -21.82
N CYS A 239 32.06 42.18 -20.69
CA CYS A 239 31.02 41.15 -20.50
C CYS A 239 29.68 41.86 -20.27
N GLY A 240 28.68 41.46 -21.07
CA GLY A 240 27.35 42.09 -21.13
C GLY A 240 26.43 41.78 -19.94
N PRO A 241 25.25 42.42 -19.87
CA PRO A 241 24.39 42.41 -18.69
C PRO A 241 23.21 41.44 -18.85
N SER A 242 23.26 40.25 -18.22
CA SER A 242 22.13 39.34 -17.90
C SER A 242 22.72 37.95 -17.63
N CYS A 243 22.52 37.25 -16.52
CA CYS A 243 21.30 37.06 -15.74
C CYS A 243 21.63 37.00 -14.24
N PHE A 244 20.93 37.81 -13.44
CA PHE A 244 20.72 37.51 -12.04
C PHE A 244 19.72 36.34 -11.97
N VAL A 245 20.16 35.17 -11.52
CA VAL A 245 19.25 34.15 -10.99
C VAL A 245 19.29 34.35 -9.47
N PRO A 246 18.17 34.69 -8.80
CA PRO A 246 18.14 34.64 -7.35
C PRO A 246 18.23 33.17 -6.96
N VAL A 247 19.40 32.74 -6.51
CA VAL A 247 19.53 31.48 -5.79
C VAL A 247 18.80 31.71 -4.47
N SER A 248 17.59 31.17 -4.36
CA SER A 248 16.96 30.94 -3.06
C SER A 248 17.98 30.18 -2.22
N ALA A 249 18.55 30.86 -1.23
CA ALA A 249 19.46 30.23 -0.28
C ALA A 249 18.63 29.28 0.60
N PHE A 250 18.44 28.05 0.13
CA PHE A 250 18.08 26.96 1.01
C PHE A 250 19.25 26.76 1.97
N CYS A 251 19.03 27.08 3.24
CA CYS A 251 19.87 26.55 4.32
C CYS A 251 19.62 25.04 4.38
N LEU A 252 20.32 24.28 3.53
CA LEU A 252 20.47 22.85 3.74
C LEU A 252 21.51 22.67 4.83
N HIS A 253 21.05 22.37 6.05
CA HIS A 253 21.92 21.73 7.03
C HIS A 253 22.29 20.33 6.48
N PRO A 254 23.54 19.88 6.63
CA PRO A 254 23.84 18.46 6.46
C PRO A 254 23.13 17.72 7.59
N CYS A 255 22.04 17.01 7.27
CA CYS A 255 21.56 15.96 8.17
C CYS A 255 22.62 14.87 8.24
N ASP A 256 22.84 14.41 9.45
CA ASP A 256 23.87 13.48 9.87
C ASP A 256 24.05 12.29 8.93
N GLN A 257 25.29 12.10 8.47
CA GLN A 257 25.79 10.78 8.11
C GLN A 257 25.92 9.97 9.40
N GLU A 258 24.84 9.33 9.83
CA GLU A 258 25.00 8.16 10.71
C GLU A 258 25.57 7.01 9.88
N SER A 259 26.79 6.64 10.24
CA SER A 259 27.46 5.42 9.84
C SER A 259 26.61 4.21 10.22
N VAL A 260 26.05 3.53 9.22
CA VAL A 260 25.58 2.15 9.39
C VAL A 260 26.82 1.25 9.33
N SER A 261 27.27 0.80 10.49
CA SER A 261 28.11 -0.40 10.65
C SER A 261 27.24 -1.62 10.86
#